data_AF-A0A6G3QGM6-F1
#
_entry.id   AF-A0A6G3QGM6-F1
#
_cell.length_a   1.000
_cell.length_b   1.000
_cell.length_c   1.000
_cell.angle_alpha   90.00
_cell.angle_beta   90.00
_cell.angle_gamma   90.00
#
_symmetry.space_group_name_H-M   'P 1'
#
loop_
_entity.id
_entity.type
_entity.pdbx_description
1 polymer ?
#
loop_
_entity_poly.entity_id
_entity_poly.type
_entity_poly.pdbx_seq_one_letter_code
_entity_poly.pdbx_strand_id
1 'polypeptide(L)'
;MRTRARPGRLVLAVGIVLAFVLQLSGTAESRAVSGEALSVNLASTRGPSTGVGEGFLYGFTQDGSQPADQFIKPLGINAFRGGGWFSGGWIRDNYQYGSATRADLDSIVAQAKRLTQPPYHAQYQVLVSDIYGANGGQPSNTMYPCDNGNCSNWISFIDSTVGALQASGLKFAYDIWNEPDISAFWTRGVNSVQYFQMWDTAYREIRRIAPSAQIVGPSLAFTPQSNPGEWRTWLAHVKAAGTIPDMITNHDEGDVDDPVTVSQSLNSALTTAGIGPLPLSANEYQPADRQTAGVTAWYLARFAQSGYTNAMRGNWVCCVTPNLTGVLTQSGGTWQPTGNWWALRDYADMTGTLVDTSGQVGSTAISASEDPANTRAVAIIGDANGNSGTASVTFNGLSSVPWLTNAGSVHVTVHRIPDQAPLAAPQTVYDQNLSASGGSITVPLTFQGTHDAFAVYLTPASSGAETFPAGYHQLVVANNNLCLDVYGASSSAGAAIDQWTCNGQSNQQFQFVPASGGYGELRAQNSGQDVAVAGSSTTAGTPDIVQQPPGTAANGLWLPVRQPDGSYAFQNRNSGLCLDVYGAGSTAGQQLDQWQCKNAPGTNQDFFVR
;
A
#
# COMPACT_ATOMS: atom_id res chain seq x y z
N MET A 1 -65.80 40.31 -27.80
CA MET A 1 -66.32 41.19 -26.71
C MET A 1 -65.51 40.96 -25.46
N ARG A 2 -65.23 42.03 -24.73
CA ARG A 2 -64.33 42.11 -23.58
C ARG A 2 -64.71 41.13 -22.45
N THR A 3 -63.77 40.34 -21.98
CA THR A 3 -63.67 39.96 -20.55
C THR A 3 -62.21 40.14 -20.12
N ARG A 4 -62.02 40.95 -19.07
CA ARG A 4 -60.73 41.36 -18.52
C ARG A 4 -60.21 40.33 -17.51
N ALA A 5 -58.89 40.34 -17.40
CA ALA A 5 -58.01 39.42 -16.69
C ALA A 5 -58.01 39.50 -15.16
N ARG A 6 -57.51 38.42 -14.53
CA ARG A 6 -56.58 38.43 -13.39
C ARG A 6 -55.55 37.30 -13.57
N PRO A 7 -54.23 37.57 -13.47
CA PRO A 7 -53.21 36.53 -13.47
C PRO A 7 -52.90 36.07 -12.02
N GLY A 8 -52.73 34.75 -11.85
CA GLY A 8 -52.21 34.13 -10.64
C GLY A 8 -50.70 34.32 -10.54
N ARG A 9 -50.24 34.70 -9.34
CA ARG A 9 -48.84 34.96 -8.99
C ARG A 9 -48.08 33.66 -8.78
N LEU A 10 -46.86 33.60 -9.34
CA LEU A 10 -45.76 32.78 -8.83
C LEU A 10 -45.55 33.07 -7.34
N VAL A 11 -45.45 32.03 -6.52
CA VAL A 11 -44.89 32.13 -5.17
C VAL A 11 -43.54 31.43 -5.18
N LEU A 12 -42.51 32.26 -5.07
CA LEU A 12 -41.16 31.88 -4.67
C LEU A 12 -41.22 31.48 -3.19
N ALA A 13 -41.01 30.22 -2.86
CA ALA A 13 -40.87 29.79 -1.48
C ALA A 13 -39.39 29.72 -1.12
N VAL A 14 -38.92 30.76 -0.42
CA VAL A 14 -37.64 30.80 0.29
C VAL A 14 -37.76 29.87 1.50
N GLY A 15 -37.01 28.76 1.49
CA GLY A 15 -36.88 27.86 2.63
C GLY A 15 -35.95 28.48 3.68
N ILE A 16 -36.53 28.90 4.80
CA ILE A 16 -35.82 29.35 6.00
C ILE A 16 -35.22 28.12 6.69
N VAL A 17 -33.90 28.11 6.86
CA VAL A 17 -33.18 27.17 7.74
C VAL A 17 -33.44 27.59 9.19
N LEU A 18 -34.28 26.85 9.91
CA LEU A 18 -34.34 26.91 11.37
C LEU A 18 -33.33 25.91 11.94
N ALA A 19 -32.23 26.41 12.46
CA ALA A 19 -31.31 25.65 13.30
C ALA A 19 -31.97 25.42 14.68
N PHE A 20 -32.48 24.21 14.91
CA PHE A 20 -32.72 23.74 16.27
C PHE A 20 -31.42 23.08 16.78
N VAL A 21 -30.66 23.84 17.56
CA VAL A 21 -29.58 23.30 18.38
C VAL A 21 -30.23 22.63 19.59
N LEU A 22 -30.51 21.32 19.50
CA LEU A 22 -30.63 20.51 20.71
C LEU A 22 -29.20 20.11 21.12
N GLN A 23 -28.71 20.74 22.19
CA GLN A 23 -27.54 20.25 22.90
C GLN A 23 -27.90 18.94 23.61
N LEU A 24 -27.70 17.82 22.93
CA LEU A 24 -27.51 16.52 23.57
C LEU A 24 -26.05 16.46 24.00
N SER A 25 -25.79 16.82 25.26
CA SER A 25 -24.54 16.56 25.95
C SER A 25 -24.39 15.06 26.19
N GLY A 26 -24.18 14.29 25.12
CA GLY A 26 -23.59 12.97 25.20
C GLY A 26 -22.09 13.16 25.19
N THR A 27 -21.47 13.17 26.37
CA THR A 27 -20.02 12.96 26.47
C THR A 27 -19.73 11.60 25.85
N ALA A 28 -19.15 11.58 24.65
CA ALA A 28 -18.39 10.44 24.20
C ALA A 28 -17.27 10.25 25.23
N GLU A 29 -17.49 9.34 26.17
CA GLU A 29 -16.42 8.90 27.06
C GLU A 29 -15.33 8.30 26.17
N SER A 30 -14.21 9.03 26.02
CA SER A 30 -12.98 8.42 25.57
C SER A 30 -12.68 7.29 26.55
N ARG A 31 -12.90 6.04 26.15
CA ARG A 31 -12.36 4.93 26.91
C ARG A 31 -10.84 5.07 26.84
N ALA A 32 -10.22 5.47 27.94
CA ALA A 32 -8.84 5.12 28.20
C ALA A 32 -8.82 3.59 28.38
N VAL A 33 -8.72 2.87 27.26
CA VAL A 33 -8.63 1.40 27.24
C VAL A 33 -7.22 1.04 27.73
N SER A 34 -7.13 0.04 28.60
CA SER A 34 -5.88 -0.66 28.91
C SER A 34 -5.12 -0.93 27.61
N GLY A 35 -3.82 -0.61 27.56
CA GLY A 35 -3.07 -0.61 26.30
C GLY A 35 -3.32 -1.86 25.44
N GLU A 36 -3.70 -1.64 24.19
CA GLU A 36 -4.10 -2.72 23.29
C GLU A 36 -2.92 -3.66 23.00
N ALA A 37 -3.17 -4.96 23.11
CA ALA A 37 -2.15 -6.00 22.93
C ALA A 37 -2.47 -6.85 21.71
N LEU A 38 -1.73 -6.62 20.64
CA LEU A 38 -1.81 -7.34 19.38
C LEU A 38 -0.76 -8.45 19.33
N SER A 39 -0.99 -9.47 18.51
CA SER A 39 0.00 -10.54 18.32
C SER A 39 0.15 -10.99 16.88
N VAL A 40 1.38 -11.42 16.58
CA VAL A 40 1.80 -12.08 15.34
C VAL A 40 2.45 -13.40 15.74
N ASN A 41 2.07 -14.50 15.09
CA ASN A 41 2.66 -15.82 15.30
C ASN A 41 3.39 -16.28 14.04
N LEU A 42 4.70 -16.05 14.00
CA LEU A 42 5.56 -16.36 12.85
C LEU A 42 5.63 -17.88 12.57
N ALA A 43 5.33 -18.72 13.56
CA ALA A 43 5.35 -20.17 13.40
C ALA A 43 4.08 -20.75 12.74
N SER A 44 3.07 -19.92 12.44
CA SER A 44 1.80 -20.38 11.87
C SER A 44 1.45 -19.59 10.62
N THR A 45 1.57 -20.23 9.46
CA THR A 45 1.39 -19.60 8.14
C THR A 45 -0.03 -19.82 7.59
N ARG A 46 -0.58 -18.82 6.88
CA ARG A 46 -1.94 -18.86 6.28
C ARG A 46 -1.99 -18.91 4.75
N GLY A 47 -0.85 -18.78 4.07
CA GLY A 47 -0.77 -18.77 2.60
C GLY A 47 0.03 -17.56 2.07
N PRO A 48 0.13 -17.39 0.75
CA PRO A 48 0.90 -16.29 0.17
C PRO A 48 0.28 -14.93 0.49
N SER A 49 1.13 -13.92 0.70
CA SER A 49 0.67 -12.52 0.63
C SER A 49 0.43 -12.16 -0.84
N THR A 50 -0.79 -11.72 -1.15
CA THR A 50 -1.25 -11.45 -2.52
C THR A 50 -1.49 -9.96 -2.79
N GLY A 51 -1.35 -9.11 -1.78
CA GLY A 51 -1.60 -7.67 -1.89
C GLY A 51 -3.09 -7.31 -2.07
N VAL A 52 -4.03 -8.17 -1.69
CA VAL A 52 -5.48 -7.85 -1.79
C VAL A 52 -5.76 -6.54 -1.08
N GLY A 53 -6.44 -5.61 -1.75
CA GLY A 53 -6.62 -4.23 -1.30
C GLY A 53 -5.73 -3.21 -2.02
N GLU A 54 -4.65 -3.66 -2.67
CA GLU A 54 -3.85 -2.85 -3.61
C GLU A 54 -4.55 -2.71 -4.96
N GLY A 55 -5.70 -2.02 -4.96
CA GLY A 55 -6.50 -1.81 -6.15
C GLY A 55 -7.30 -0.52 -6.10
N PHE A 56 -7.70 -0.03 -7.27
CA PHE A 56 -8.38 1.27 -7.40
C PHE A 56 -9.53 1.23 -8.38
N LEU A 57 -10.64 1.87 -8.02
CA LEU A 57 -11.68 2.30 -8.95
C LEU A 57 -11.30 3.67 -9.53
N TYR A 58 -11.01 3.78 -10.83
CA TYR A 58 -10.58 5.03 -11.46
C TYR A 58 -9.29 5.63 -10.83
N GLY A 59 -9.05 6.93 -11.04
CA GLY A 59 -7.89 7.64 -10.51
C GLY A 59 -6.71 7.79 -11.49
N PHE A 60 -6.82 7.24 -12.70
CA PHE A 60 -5.86 7.41 -13.80
C PHE A 60 -6.41 8.36 -14.86
N THR A 61 -5.52 9.02 -15.61
CA THR A 61 -5.95 9.79 -16.79
C THR A 61 -6.48 8.88 -17.89
N GLN A 62 -7.26 9.45 -18.80
CA GLN A 62 -7.90 8.70 -19.89
C GLN A 62 -6.87 8.02 -20.80
N ASP A 63 -5.76 8.69 -21.09
CA ASP A 63 -4.65 8.13 -21.86
C ASP A 63 -3.80 7.10 -21.08
N GLY A 64 -4.13 6.84 -19.82
CA GLY A 64 -3.40 5.95 -18.92
C GLY A 64 -2.02 6.44 -18.51
N SER A 65 -1.55 7.62 -18.96
CA SER A 65 -0.17 8.07 -18.75
C SER A 65 0.10 8.55 -17.33
N GLN A 66 -0.94 8.97 -16.60
CA GLN A 66 -0.86 9.48 -15.24
C GLN A 66 -1.74 8.66 -14.28
N PRO A 67 -1.34 8.57 -12.99
CA PRO A 67 -0.20 9.27 -12.38
C PRO A 67 1.15 8.65 -12.77
N ALA A 68 2.24 9.36 -12.49
CA ALA A 68 3.59 8.90 -12.78
C ALA A 68 3.93 7.58 -12.07
N ASP A 69 4.82 6.79 -12.68
CA ASP A 69 5.23 5.47 -12.20
C ASP A 69 5.73 5.46 -10.74
N GLN A 70 6.31 6.57 -10.25
CA GLN A 70 6.76 6.70 -8.87
C GLN A 70 5.63 6.53 -7.84
N PHE A 71 4.38 6.77 -8.23
CA PHE A 71 3.21 6.61 -7.36
C PHE A 71 2.55 5.23 -7.48
N ILE A 72 2.89 4.46 -8.53
CA ILE A 72 2.20 3.20 -8.87
C ILE A 72 3.08 1.99 -8.67
N LYS A 73 4.31 2.00 -9.20
CA LYS A 73 5.23 0.86 -9.07
C LYS A 73 5.42 0.42 -7.64
N PRO A 74 5.59 1.33 -6.65
CA PRO A 74 5.81 0.92 -5.26
C PRO A 74 4.59 0.27 -4.59
N LEU A 75 3.38 0.45 -5.12
CA LEU A 75 2.16 -0.13 -4.56
C LEU A 75 1.92 -1.58 -5.03
N GLY A 76 2.50 -1.96 -6.17
CA GLY A 76 2.31 -3.32 -6.70
C GLY A 76 0.85 -3.65 -7.01
N ILE A 77 0.07 -2.66 -7.48
CA ILE A 77 -1.38 -2.77 -7.75
C ILE A 77 -1.72 -4.08 -8.49
N ASN A 78 -2.65 -4.85 -7.91
CA ASN A 78 -3.09 -6.15 -8.44
C ASN A 78 -4.48 -6.11 -9.09
N ALA A 79 -5.23 -5.02 -8.91
CA ALA A 79 -6.54 -4.86 -9.52
C ALA A 79 -6.87 -3.40 -9.85
N PHE A 80 -7.58 -3.22 -10.95
CA PHE A 80 -8.06 -1.92 -11.38
C PHE A 80 -9.47 -2.03 -11.92
N ARG A 81 -10.31 -1.04 -11.62
CA ARG A 81 -11.70 -1.00 -12.06
C ARG A 81 -12.01 0.32 -12.74
N GLY A 82 -12.68 0.28 -13.89
CA GLY A 82 -13.09 1.48 -14.62
C GLY A 82 -13.90 1.20 -15.89
N GLY A 83 -14.64 2.20 -16.38
CA GLY A 83 -15.55 2.04 -17.53
C GLY A 83 -15.82 3.32 -18.34
N GLY A 84 -15.01 4.36 -18.18
CA GLY A 84 -15.13 5.59 -18.98
C GLY A 84 -16.28 6.52 -18.59
N TRP A 85 -16.59 6.68 -17.30
CA TRP A 85 -17.67 7.57 -16.81
C TRP A 85 -17.73 8.99 -17.41
N PHE A 86 -16.62 9.51 -17.96
CA PHE A 86 -16.44 10.90 -18.38
C PHE A 86 -17.10 11.26 -19.72
N SER A 87 -17.32 10.30 -20.62
CA SER A 87 -17.89 10.63 -21.94
C SER A 87 -19.41 10.59 -21.92
N GLY A 88 -20.06 9.86 -21.01
CA GLY A 88 -21.51 9.61 -21.05
C GLY A 88 -21.92 8.54 -22.07
N GLY A 89 -20.95 7.92 -22.75
CA GLY A 89 -21.06 6.61 -23.38
C GLY A 89 -22.22 6.43 -24.37
N TRP A 90 -22.75 5.22 -24.39
CA TRP A 90 -23.80 4.79 -25.31
C TRP A 90 -25.06 5.68 -25.27
N ILE A 91 -25.48 6.11 -24.07
CA ILE A 91 -26.60 7.03 -23.89
C ILE A 91 -26.33 8.36 -24.60
N ARG A 92 -25.13 8.95 -24.46
CA ARG A 92 -24.77 10.21 -25.15
C ARG A 92 -24.76 10.04 -26.67
N ASP A 93 -24.37 8.87 -27.15
CA ASP A 93 -24.38 8.53 -28.58
C ASP A 93 -25.78 8.15 -29.11
N ASN A 94 -26.85 8.41 -28.34
CA ASN A 94 -28.23 8.07 -28.69
C ASN A 94 -28.38 6.56 -29.00
N TYR A 95 -27.77 5.74 -28.15
CA TYR A 95 -27.85 4.29 -28.17
C TYR A 95 -27.29 3.65 -29.45
N GLN A 96 -26.20 4.21 -29.96
CA GLN A 96 -25.45 3.74 -31.13
C GLN A 96 -23.94 3.81 -30.87
N TYR A 97 -23.16 3.10 -31.68
CA TYR A 97 -21.69 3.10 -31.55
C TYR A 97 -21.09 4.42 -32.07
N GLY A 98 -21.06 5.43 -31.22
CA GLY A 98 -20.63 6.79 -31.52
C GLY A 98 -19.29 7.18 -30.92
N SER A 99 -19.04 8.48 -30.86
CA SER A 99 -17.76 9.04 -30.41
C SER A 99 -17.59 9.00 -28.90
N ALA A 100 -18.67 9.01 -28.12
CA ALA A 100 -18.61 8.87 -26.66
C ALA A 100 -18.15 7.47 -26.27
N THR A 101 -18.87 6.47 -26.77
CA THR A 101 -18.58 5.06 -26.56
C THR A 101 -17.14 4.75 -26.98
N ARG A 102 -16.70 5.23 -28.15
CA ARG A 102 -15.31 5.06 -28.60
C ARG A 102 -14.29 5.71 -27.66
N ALA A 103 -14.57 6.90 -27.12
CA ALA A 103 -13.65 7.55 -26.19
C ALA A 103 -13.48 6.76 -24.89
N ASP A 104 -14.55 6.12 -24.39
CA ASP A 104 -14.49 5.27 -23.20
C ASP A 104 -13.64 4.02 -23.47
N LEU A 105 -13.86 3.38 -24.61
CA LEU A 105 -13.10 2.21 -25.03
C LEU A 105 -11.62 2.52 -25.26
N ASP A 106 -11.30 3.66 -25.89
CA ASP A 106 -9.93 4.14 -26.08
C ASP A 106 -9.25 4.36 -24.72
N SER A 107 -9.97 4.94 -23.75
CA SER A 107 -9.48 5.14 -22.39
C SER A 107 -9.21 3.83 -21.67
N ILE A 108 -10.14 2.88 -21.75
CA ILE A 108 -10.00 1.55 -21.13
C ILE A 108 -8.78 0.82 -21.71
N VAL A 109 -8.65 0.81 -23.05
CA VAL A 109 -7.52 0.17 -23.73
C VAL A 109 -6.19 0.83 -23.36
N ALA A 110 -6.13 2.16 -23.29
CA ALA A 110 -4.92 2.89 -22.93
C ALA A 110 -4.47 2.55 -21.49
N GLN A 111 -5.39 2.59 -20.54
CA GLN A 111 -5.11 2.23 -19.14
C GLN A 111 -4.73 0.75 -19.00
N ALA A 112 -5.45 -0.17 -19.67
CA ALA A 112 -5.17 -1.59 -19.59
C ALA A 112 -3.82 -1.98 -20.22
N LYS A 113 -3.40 -1.32 -21.31
CA LYS A 113 -2.06 -1.50 -21.89
C LYS A 113 -0.96 -1.22 -20.88
N ARG A 114 -1.15 -0.23 -20.02
CA ARG A 114 -0.21 0.09 -18.95
C ARG A 114 -0.33 -0.88 -17.78
N LEU A 115 -1.52 -1.08 -17.25
CA LEU A 115 -1.72 -1.71 -15.94
C LEU A 115 -1.70 -3.24 -15.95
N THR A 116 -1.95 -3.88 -17.10
CA THR A 116 -2.07 -5.35 -17.21
C THR A 116 -0.80 -6.03 -17.74
N GLN A 117 0.24 -5.27 -18.07
CA GLN A 117 1.45 -5.75 -18.72
C GLN A 117 2.70 -5.40 -17.90
N PRO A 118 3.78 -6.21 -17.98
CA PRO A 118 5.00 -5.96 -17.24
C PRO A 118 5.52 -4.51 -17.37
N PRO A 119 5.96 -3.88 -16.27
CA PRO A 119 6.14 -4.46 -14.92
C PRO A 119 4.86 -4.58 -14.08
N TYR A 120 3.72 -4.15 -14.61
CA TYR A 120 2.42 -4.24 -13.95
C TYR A 120 1.71 -5.56 -14.28
N HIS A 121 0.67 -5.88 -13.54
CA HIS A 121 -0.01 -7.17 -13.65
C HIS A 121 -1.45 -7.15 -13.14
N ALA A 122 -2.07 -5.97 -13.06
CA ALA A 122 -3.39 -5.82 -12.48
C ALA A 122 -4.46 -6.57 -13.30
N GLN A 123 -5.44 -7.18 -12.62
CA GLN A 123 -6.69 -7.55 -13.26
C GLN A 123 -7.48 -6.28 -13.57
N TYR A 124 -7.90 -6.08 -14.82
CA TYR A 124 -8.73 -4.94 -15.21
C TYR A 124 -10.21 -5.34 -15.26
N GLN A 125 -11.01 -4.84 -14.30
CA GLN A 125 -12.47 -4.96 -14.28
C GLN A 125 -13.10 -3.78 -15.02
N VAL A 126 -13.80 -4.08 -16.12
CA VAL A 126 -14.47 -3.09 -16.96
C VAL A 126 -15.89 -2.86 -16.43
N LEU A 127 -16.22 -1.63 -16.01
CA LEU A 127 -17.60 -1.23 -15.69
C LEU A 127 -18.39 -1.08 -16.98
N VAL A 128 -19.18 -2.09 -17.31
CA VAL A 128 -19.99 -2.08 -18.54
C VAL A 128 -21.12 -1.04 -18.44
N SER A 129 -21.69 -0.83 -17.25
CA SER A 129 -22.71 0.22 -17.01
C SER A 129 -22.19 1.64 -17.28
N ASP A 130 -20.92 1.92 -17.01
CA ASP A 130 -20.33 3.25 -17.24
C ASP A 130 -20.13 3.52 -18.73
N ILE A 131 -19.72 2.51 -19.50
CA ILE A 131 -19.65 2.62 -20.98
C ILE A 131 -21.05 2.81 -21.57
N TYR A 132 -22.08 2.23 -20.94
CA TYR A 132 -23.47 2.49 -21.32
C TYR A 132 -23.87 3.95 -21.03
N GLY A 133 -23.22 4.59 -20.07
CA GLY A 133 -23.52 5.94 -19.58
C GLY A 133 -24.43 5.96 -18.35
N ALA A 134 -24.65 4.81 -17.71
CA ALA A 134 -25.47 4.67 -16.50
C ALA A 134 -24.60 4.76 -15.23
N ASN A 135 -24.07 5.94 -14.97
CA ASN A 135 -23.09 6.23 -13.91
C ASN A 135 -23.70 6.94 -12.68
N GLY A 136 -25.03 6.86 -12.49
CA GLY A 136 -25.76 7.55 -11.44
C GLY A 136 -26.21 8.98 -11.78
N GLY A 137 -25.67 9.57 -12.86
CA GLY A 137 -25.97 10.92 -13.34
C GLY A 137 -26.83 10.98 -14.62
N GLN A 138 -27.31 9.83 -15.11
CA GLN A 138 -28.01 9.72 -16.38
C GLN A 138 -29.38 10.44 -16.41
N PRO A 139 -29.84 10.93 -17.58
CA PRO A 139 -31.14 11.58 -17.73
C PRO A 139 -32.32 10.72 -17.27
N SER A 140 -33.40 11.35 -16.77
CA SER A 140 -34.58 10.63 -16.28
C SER A 140 -35.36 9.86 -17.36
N ASN A 141 -35.18 10.24 -18.62
CA ASN A 141 -35.76 9.56 -19.79
C ASN A 141 -34.82 8.51 -20.41
N THR A 142 -33.78 8.09 -19.68
CA THR A 142 -32.86 7.04 -20.12
C THR A 142 -33.62 5.75 -20.40
N MET A 143 -33.34 5.14 -21.56
CA MET A 143 -33.74 3.78 -21.88
C MET A 143 -32.78 2.83 -21.17
N TYR A 144 -33.29 2.09 -20.19
CA TYR A 144 -32.50 1.07 -19.51
C TYR A 144 -32.47 -0.22 -20.34
N PRO A 145 -31.41 -1.02 -20.20
CA PRO A 145 -31.35 -2.32 -20.84
C PRO A 145 -32.61 -3.15 -20.60
N CYS A 146 -33.08 -3.82 -21.65
CA CYS A 146 -34.27 -4.68 -21.61
C CYS A 146 -35.58 -3.97 -21.20
N ASP A 147 -35.68 -2.65 -21.38
CA ASP A 147 -36.93 -1.91 -21.16
C ASP A 147 -38.08 -2.55 -21.95
N ASN A 148 -39.22 -2.76 -21.26
CA ASN A 148 -40.40 -3.44 -21.80
C ASN A 148 -40.13 -4.84 -22.36
N GLY A 149 -39.08 -5.52 -21.88
CA GLY A 149 -38.67 -6.85 -22.34
C GLY A 149 -37.89 -6.86 -23.65
N ASN A 150 -37.53 -5.70 -24.20
CA ASN A 150 -36.73 -5.61 -25.42
C ASN A 150 -35.24 -5.40 -25.13
N CYS A 151 -34.46 -6.46 -25.26
CA CYS A 151 -33.01 -6.41 -25.05
C CYS A 151 -32.18 -6.12 -26.31
N SER A 152 -32.78 -5.81 -27.48
CA SER A 152 -32.05 -5.70 -28.74
C SER A 152 -30.96 -4.62 -28.73
N ASN A 153 -31.25 -3.48 -28.10
CA ASN A 153 -30.27 -2.40 -27.96
C ASN A 153 -29.13 -2.79 -27.02
N TRP A 154 -29.45 -3.50 -25.93
CA TRP A 154 -28.46 -3.99 -24.99
C TRP A 154 -27.51 -5.02 -25.62
N ILE A 155 -28.04 -5.94 -26.43
CA ILE A 155 -27.24 -6.88 -27.22
C ILE A 155 -26.31 -6.12 -28.18
N SER A 156 -26.85 -5.15 -28.94
CA SER A 156 -26.05 -4.36 -29.89
C SER A 156 -24.93 -3.57 -29.23
N PHE A 157 -25.20 -3.05 -28.03
CA PHE A 157 -24.22 -2.35 -27.20
C PHE A 157 -23.10 -3.30 -26.76
N ILE A 158 -23.43 -4.47 -26.20
CA ILE A 158 -22.44 -5.46 -25.75
C ILE A 158 -21.61 -5.95 -26.93
N ASP A 159 -22.24 -6.28 -28.06
CA ASP A 159 -21.57 -6.66 -29.30
C ASP A 159 -20.51 -5.64 -29.72
N SER A 160 -20.89 -4.36 -29.71
CA SER A 160 -20.01 -3.28 -30.16
C SER A 160 -18.87 -3.02 -29.17
N THR A 161 -19.17 -3.03 -27.86
CA THR A 161 -18.22 -2.62 -26.81
C THR A 161 -17.31 -3.77 -26.39
N VAL A 162 -17.87 -4.91 -25.99
CA VAL A 162 -17.11 -6.10 -25.63
C VAL A 162 -16.36 -6.63 -26.84
N GLY A 163 -16.96 -6.59 -28.03
CA GLY A 163 -16.28 -6.94 -29.28
C GLY A 163 -15.06 -6.06 -29.57
N ALA A 164 -15.17 -4.74 -29.39
CA ALA A 164 -14.05 -3.82 -29.55
C ALA A 164 -12.95 -4.05 -28.50
N LEU A 165 -13.32 -4.29 -27.24
CA LEU A 165 -12.34 -4.60 -26.18
C LEU A 165 -11.63 -5.93 -26.45
N GLN A 166 -12.34 -6.97 -26.88
CA GLN A 166 -11.72 -8.25 -27.29
C GLN A 166 -10.76 -8.05 -28.47
N ALA A 167 -11.14 -7.22 -29.45
CA ALA A 167 -10.29 -6.93 -30.62
C ALA A 167 -8.97 -6.21 -30.25
N SER A 168 -8.87 -5.62 -29.05
CA SER A 168 -7.62 -5.03 -28.56
C SER A 168 -6.54 -6.07 -28.21
N GLY A 169 -6.93 -7.34 -28.03
CA GLY A 169 -6.04 -8.43 -27.59
C GLY A 169 -5.68 -8.41 -26.10
N LEU A 170 -6.23 -7.48 -25.33
CA LEU A 170 -6.03 -7.39 -23.87
C LEU A 170 -7.03 -8.26 -23.12
N LYS A 171 -6.69 -8.65 -21.89
CA LYS A 171 -7.56 -9.43 -21.01
C LYS A 171 -8.36 -8.50 -20.11
N PHE A 172 -9.66 -8.73 -20.04
CA PHE A 172 -10.60 -7.97 -19.22
C PHE A 172 -11.50 -8.92 -18.43
N ALA A 173 -11.91 -8.47 -17.26
CA ALA A 173 -13.05 -8.99 -16.51
C ALA A 173 -14.22 -8.01 -16.71
N TYR A 174 -15.39 -8.49 -17.10
CA TYR A 174 -16.55 -7.64 -17.41
C TYR A 174 -17.51 -7.58 -16.22
N ASP A 175 -17.55 -6.42 -15.57
CA ASP A 175 -18.50 -6.10 -14.51
C ASP A 175 -19.77 -5.52 -15.13
N ILE A 176 -20.83 -6.32 -15.17
CA ILE A 176 -22.00 -6.05 -16.01
C ILE A 176 -22.74 -4.78 -15.58
N TRP A 177 -22.87 -4.54 -14.27
CA TRP A 177 -23.63 -3.42 -13.75
C TRP A 177 -23.13 -2.99 -12.36
N ASN A 178 -23.10 -1.69 -12.10
CA ASN A 178 -22.76 -1.13 -10.80
C ASN A 178 -24.00 -0.89 -9.94
N GLU A 179 -23.98 -1.33 -8.68
CA GLU A 179 -24.97 -1.04 -7.62
C GLU A 179 -26.46 -1.10 -8.05
N PRO A 180 -26.90 -2.23 -8.63
CA PRO A 180 -28.26 -2.36 -9.12
C PRO A 180 -29.34 -2.37 -8.02
N ASP A 181 -28.92 -2.51 -6.77
CA ASP A 181 -29.74 -2.50 -5.55
C ASP A 181 -30.06 -1.08 -5.05
N ILE A 182 -29.47 -0.04 -5.64
CA ILE A 182 -29.85 1.35 -5.36
C ILE A 182 -30.39 2.08 -6.60
N SER A 183 -31.36 2.97 -6.36
CA SER A 183 -32.13 3.60 -7.43
C SER A 183 -31.35 4.60 -8.29
N ALA A 184 -30.19 5.08 -7.81
CA ALA A 184 -29.30 5.96 -8.56
C ALA A 184 -28.75 5.25 -9.82
N PHE A 185 -28.35 3.99 -9.68
CA PHE A 185 -27.78 3.20 -10.78
C PHE A 185 -28.81 2.28 -11.43
N TRP A 186 -29.86 1.88 -10.72
CA TRP A 186 -30.92 1.06 -11.29
C TRP A 186 -32.30 1.32 -10.67
N THR A 187 -33.11 2.08 -11.38
CA THR A 187 -34.42 2.55 -10.87
C THR A 187 -35.51 1.46 -10.73
N ARG A 188 -35.29 0.25 -11.25
CA ARG A 188 -36.31 -0.82 -11.29
C ARG A 188 -36.15 -1.85 -10.17
N GLY A 189 -35.07 -1.78 -9.40
CA GLY A 189 -34.66 -2.76 -8.40
C GLY A 189 -33.95 -3.99 -8.99
N VAL A 190 -32.93 -4.48 -8.28
CA VAL A 190 -32.06 -5.58 -8.70
C VAL A 190 -32.80 -6.92 -8.89
N ASN A 191 -33.90 -7.15 -8.17
CA ASN A 191 -34.68 -8.40 -8.31
C ASN A 191 -35.92 -8.27 -9.20
N SER A 192 -35.92 -7.26 -10.08
CA SER A 192 -36.97 -7.10 -11.07
C SER A 192 -36.79 -8.05 -12.26
N VAL A 193 -37.90 -8.38 -12.93
CA VAL A 193 -37.87 -9.15 -14.19
C VAL A 193 -36.94 -8.51 -15.22
N GLN A 194 -36.94 -7.18 -15.30
CA GLN A 194 -36.09 -6.45 -16.24
C GLN A 194 -34.60 -6.60 -15.91
N TYR A 195 -34.22 -6.49 -14.64
CA TYR A 195 -32.80 -6.66 -14.26
C TYR A 195 -32.31 -8.07 -14.57
N PHE A 196 -33.11 -9.09 -14.26
CA PHE A 196 -32.79 -10.47 -14.61
C PHE A 196 -32.65 -10.69 -16.11
N GLN A 197 -33.52 -10.08 -16.93
CA GLN A 197 -33.37 -10.11 -18.39
C GLN A 197 -32.08 -9.41 -18.85
N MET A 198 -31.75 -8.26 -18.25
CA MET A 198 -30.51 -7.53 -18.54
C MET A 198 -29.28 -8.38 -18.23
N TRP A 199 -29.19 -8.91 -17.01
CA TRP A 199 -28.08 -9.75 -16.53
C TRP A 199 -27.93 -10.98 -17.41
N ASP A 200 -29.01 -11.73 -17.60
CA ASP A 200 -28.98 -12.99 -18.34
C ASP A 200 -28.63 -12.79 -19.82
N THR A 201 -29.10 -11.69 -20.42
CA THR A 201 -28.76 -11.33 -21.79
C THR A 201 -27.29 -10.95 -21.88
N ALA A 202 -26.80 -10.10 -20.97
CA ALA A 202 -25.40 -9.69 -20.94
C ALA A 202 -24.47 -10.88 -20.76
N TYR A 203 -24.78 -11.75 -19.81
CA TYR A 203 -23.99 -12.95 -19.54
C TYR A 203 -23.82 -13.80 -20.80
N ARG A 204 -24.93 -14.16 -21.45
CA ARG A 204 -24.91 -15.03 -22.63
C ARG A 204 -24.22 -14.36 -23.81
N GLU A 205 -24.39 -13.06 -23.98
CA GLU A 205 -23.79 -12.33 -25.08
C GLU A 205 -22.28 -12.13 -24.90
N ILE A 206 -21.83 -11.81 -23.68
CA ILE A 206 -20.40 -11.79 -23.34
C ILE A 206 -19.79 -13.17 -23.56
N ARG A 207 -20.43 -14.26 -23.12
CA ARG A 207 -19.94 -15.62 -23.38
C ARG A 207 -19.86 -15.96 -24.87
N ARG A 208 -20.74 -15.42 -25.69
CA ARG A 208 -20.72 -15.62 -27.15
C ARG A 208 -19.53 -14.91 -27.80
N ILE A 209 -19.24 -13.68 -27.39
CA ILE A 209 -18.21 -12.82 -27.99
C ILE A 209 -16.82 -13.12 -27.41
N ALA A 210 -16.76 -13.36 -26.10
CA ALA A 210 -15.57 -13.45 -25.28
C ALA A 210 -15.63 -14.69 -24.36
N PRO A 211 -15.59 -15.92 -24.92
CA PRO A 211 -15.88 -17.15 -24.16
C PRO A 211 -14.90 -17.41 -23.00
N SER A 212 -13.70 -16.85 -23.06
CA SER A 212 -12.67 -16.99 -22.01
C SER A 212 -12.55 -15.78 -21.08
N ALA A 213 -13.30 -14.70 -21.31
CA ALA A 213 -13.26 -13.54 -20.44
C ALA A 213 -14.00 -13.83 -19.13
N GLN A 214 -13.54 -13.25 -18.03
CA GLN A 214 -14.25 -13.35 -16.77
C GLN A 214 -15.48 -12.44 -16.81
N ILE A 215 -16.62 -12.94 -16.33
CA ILE A 215 -17.80 -12.15 -16.02
C ILE A 215 -17.85 -12.00 -14.51
N VAL A 216 -17.96 -10.77 -14.03
CA VAL A 216 -18.00 -10.46 -12.59
C VAL A 216 -19.31 -9.73 -12.28
N GLY A 217 -19.78 -9.89 -11.05
CA GLY A 217 -21.04 -9.28 -10.59
C GLY A 217 -21.57 -9.97 -9.33
N PRO A 218 -22.68 -9.46 -8.76
CA PRO A 218 -23.54 -8.40 -9.29
C PRO A 218 -23.17 -6.98 -8.85
N SER A 219 -22.08 -6.82 -8.08
CA SER A 219 -21.60 -5.52 -7.60
C SER A 219 -22.67 -4.76 -6.82
N LEU A 220 -23.32 -5.45 -5.87
CA LEU A 220 -24.32 -4.83 -4.99
C LEU A 220 -23.63 -3.85 -4.04
N ALA A 221 -24.28 -2.71 -3.81
CA ALA A 221 -23.87 -1.72 -2.81
C ALA A 221 -23.95 -2.29 -1.39
N PHE A 222 -24.97 -3.12 -1.12
CA PHE A 222 -25.18 -3.71 0.21
C PHE A 222 -24.69 -5.16 0.29
N THR A 223 -23.89 -5.44 1.33
CA THR A 223 -23.39 -6.79 1.63
C THR A 223 -24.52 -7.77 2.00
N PRO A 224 -24.29 -9.10 1.94
CA PRO A 224 -25.31 -10.08 2.33
C PRO A 224 -25.75 -9.98 3.79
N GLN A 225 -24.94 -9.36 4.64
CA GLN A 225 -25.29 -9.10 6.04
C GLN A 225 -26.33 -7.99 6.15
N SER A 226 -26.14 -6.92 5.37
CA SER A 226 -27.01 -5.75 5.36
C SER A 226 -28.31 -5.99 4.58
N ASN A 227 -28.24 -6.76 3.48
CA ASN A 227 -29.41 -7.04 2.63
C ASN A 227 -29.51 -8.51 2.16
N PRO A 228 -29.71 -9.48 3.08
CA PRO A 228 -29.70 -10.91 2.74
C PRO A 228 -30.82 -11.32 1.78
N GLY A 229 -31.94 -10.59 1.77
CA GLY A 229 -33.10 -10.89 0.92
C GLY A 229 -32.80 -10.72 -0.56
N GLU A 230 -32.06 -9.65 -0.92
CA GLU A 230 -31.72 -9.39 -2.31
C GLU A 230 -30.68 -10.38 -2.84
N TRP A 231 -29.63 -10.65 -2.05
CA TRP A 231 -28.64 -11.66 -2.37
C TRP A 231 -29.26 -13.05 -2.60
N ARG A 232 -30.13 -13.50 -1.69
CA ARG A 232 -30.79 -14.81 -1.82
C ARG A 232 -31.61 -14.90 -3.11
N THR A 233 -32.33 -13.85 -3.46
CA THR A 233 -33.19 -13.82 -4.64
C THR A 233 -32.37 -13.82 -5.93
N TRP A 234 -31.34 -12.97 -5.99
CA TRP A 234 -30.44 -12.89 -7.15
C TRP A 234 -29.66 -14.20 -7.36
N LEU A 235 -29.08 -14.78 -6.30
CA LEU A 235 -28.35 -16.05 -6.38
C LEU A 235 -29.25 -17.21 -6.85
N ALA A 236 -30.50 -17.27 -6.37
CA ALA A 236 -31.46 -18.26 -6.82
C ALA A 236 -31.79 -18.10 -8.31
N HIS A 237 -31.93 -16.86 -8.79
CA HIS A 237 -32.18 -16.57 -10.21
C HIS A 237 -31.00 -17.02 -11.08
N VAL A 238 -29.78 -16.52 -10.83
CA VAL A 238 -28.63 -16.81 -11.70
C VAL A 238 -28.27 -18.30 -11.72
N LYS A 239 -28.50 -19.02 -10.61
CA LYS A 239 -28.39 -20.47 -10.58
C LYS A 239 -29.40 -21.15 -11.50
N ALA A 240 -30.68 -20.77 -11.40
CA ALA A 240 -31.74 -21.35 -12.22
C ALA A 240 -31.57 -21.02 -13.72
N ALA A 241 -31.08 -19.81 -14.02
CA ALA A 241 -30.87 -19.33 -15.38
C ALA A 241 -29.56 -19.84 -16.03
N GLY A 242 -28.65 -20.44 -15.25
CA GLY A 242 -27.33 -20.86 -15.71
C GLY A 242 -26.40 -19.70 -16.04
N THR A 243 -26.52 -18.59 -15.31
CA THR A 243 -25.83 -17.31 -15.56
C THR A 243 -25.02 -16.85 -14.34
N ILE A 244 -24.53 -17.80 -13.54
CA ILE A 244 -23.62 -17.55 -12.40
C ILE A 244 -22.32 -16.93 -12.95
N PRO A 245 -21.84 -15.79 -12.39
CA PRO A 245 -20.59 -15.16 -12.82
C PRO A 245 -19.37 -16.00 -12.44
N ASP A 246 -18.22 -15.69 -13.03
CA ASP A 246 -16.94 -16.34 -12.70
C ASP A 246 -16.35 -15.85 -11.37
N MET A 247 -16.79 -14.68 -10.90
CA MET A 247 -16.36 -14.05 -9.66
C MET A 247 -17.53 -13.26 -9.09
N ILE A 248 -17.75 -13.41 -7.79
CA ILE A 248 -18.77 -12.66 -7.06
C ILE A 248 -18.18 -11.33 -6.61
N THR A 249 -18.89 -10.25 -6.90
CA THR A 249 -18.49 -8.89 -6.49
C THR A 249 -19.51 -8.25 -5.58
N ASN A 250 -19.02 -7.42 -4.66
CA ASN A 250 -19.80 -6.60 -3.74
C ASN A 250 -19.00 -5.36 -3.34
N HIS A 251 -19.67 -4.39 -2.72
CA HIS A 251 -19.02 -3.24 -2.12
C HIS A 251 -18.86 -3.48 -0.60
N ASP A 252 -17.70 -3.10 -0.07
CA ASP A 252 -17.37 -3.08 1.36
C ASP A 252 -17.30 -1.59 1.80
N GLU A 253 -18.43 -0.88 1.65
CA GLU A 253 -18.54 0.58 1.84
C GLU A 253 -19.60 0.98 2.89
N GLY A 254 -20.19 0.03 3.60
CA GLY A 254 -21.09 0.28 4.73
C GLY A 254 -20.36 0.63 6.02
N ASP A 255 -21.14 0.94 7.06
CA ASP A 255 -20.64 1.44 8.35
C ASP A 255 -19.67 0.48 9.07
N VAL A 256 -19.77 -0.84 8.87
CA VAL A 256 -18.82 -1.84 9.38
C VAL A 256 -18.79 -3.07 8.46
N ASP A 257 -18.58 -2.85 7.16
CA ASP A 257 -18.35 -3.95 6.21
C ASP A 257 -16.94 -4.50 6.36
N ASP A 258 -16.72 -5.29 7.41
CA ASP A 258 -15.47 -6.00 7.65
C ASP A 258 -15.22 -7.08 6.58
N PRO A 259 -14.16 -6.96 5.75
CA PRO A 259 -13.88 -7.89 4.66
C PRO A 259 -13.88 -9.38 5.05
N VAL A 260 -13.40 -9.73 6.25
CA VAL A 260 -13.40 -11.13 6.70
C VAL A 260 -14.82 -11.63 6.98
N THR A 261 -15.63 -10.81 7.62
CA THR A 261 -17.00 -11.18 7.95
C THR A 261 -17.89 -11.18 6.69
N VAL A 262 -17.69 -10.22 5.79
CA VAL A 262 -18.42 -10.13 4.52
C VAL A 262 -18.11 -11.33 3.63
N SER A 263 -16.83 -11.67 3.44
CA SER A 263 -16.43 -12.84 2.65
C SER A 263 -16.99 -14.16 3.21
N GLN A 264 -17.01 -14.34 4.53
CA GLN A 264 -17.66 -15.49 5.17
C GLN A 264 -19.17 -15.52 4.92
N SER A 265 -19.83 -14.37 4.98
CA SER A 265 -21.26 -14.23 4.69
C SER A 265 -21.58 -14.53 3.24
N LEU A 266 -20.77 -14.05 2.29
CA LEU A 266 -20.89 -14.35 0.85
C LEU A 266 -20.73 -15.85 0.58
N ASN A 267 -19.68 -16.46 1.13
CA ASN A 267 -19.47 -17.92 0.99
C ASN A 267 -20.62 -18.74 1.59
N SER A 268 -21.20 -18.27 2.71
CA SER A 268 -22.38 -18.88 3.32
C SER A 268 -23.62 -18.71 2.44
N ALA A 269 -23.81 -17.55 1.82
CA ALA A 269 -24.90 -17.28 0.89
C ALA A 269 -24.80 -18.15 -0.37
N LEU A 270 -23.60 -18.30 -0.95
CA LEU A 270 -23.33 -19.20 -2.07
C LEU A 270 -23.65 -20.65 -1.72
N THR A 271 -23.15 -21.13 -0.57
CA THR A 271 -23.40 -22.48 -0.08
C THR A 271 -24.89 -22.73 0.13
N THR A 272 -25.61 -21.77 0.73
CA THR A 272 -27.06 -21.84 0.95
C THR A 272 -27.84 -21.87 -0.37
N ALA A 273 -27.39 -21.12 -1.37
CA ALA A 273 -27.94 -21.18 -2.73
C ALA A 273 -27.56 -22.48 -3.46
N GLY A 274 -26.66 -23.30 -2.90
CA GLY A 274 -26.12 -24.51 -3.50
C GLY A 274 -25.24 -24.22 -4.72
N ILE A 275 -24.49 -23.12 -4.67
CA ILE A 275 -23.44 -22.73 -5.62
C ILE A 275 -22.09 -23.04 -4.95
N GLY A 276 -21.16 -23.63 -5.71
CA GLY A 276 -19.81 -23.92 -5.21
C GLY A 276 -19.03 -22.64 -4.86
N PRO A 277 -17.86 -22.77 -4.21
CA PRO A 277 -17.01 -21.61 -3.93
C PRO A 277 -16.60 -20.92 -5.23
N LEU A 278 -16.61 -19.59 -5.21
CA LEU A 278 -16.20 -18.73 -6.32
C LEU A 278 -15.17 -17.71 -5.81
N PRO A 279 -14.26 -17.23 -6.67
CA PRO A 279 -13.47 -16.04 -6.38
C PRO A 279 -14.37 -14.88 -5.95
N LEU A 280 -13.92 -14.12 -4.96
CA LEU A 280 -14.62 -12.93 -4.46
C LEU A 280 -13.81 -11.68 -4.81
N SER A 281 -14.49 -10.55 -5.05
CA SER A 281 -13.88 -9.25 -5.31
C SER A 281 -14.67 -8.14 -4.62
N ALA A 282 -14.05 -7.46 -3.64
CA ALA A 282 -14.62 -6.25 -3.05
C ALA A 282 -14.29 -5.06 -3.96
N ASN A 283 -15.10 -4.87 -5.00
CA ASN A 283 -14.76 -4.02 -6.14
C ASN A 283 -15.06 -2.52 -5.93
N GLU A 284 -15.59 -2.17 -4.76
CA GLU A 284 -15.45 -0.87 -4.09
C GLU A 284 -15.29 -1.14 -2.58
N TYR A 285 -14.38 -0.43 -1.91
CA TYR A 285 -14.25 -0.51 -0.46
C TYR A 285 -13.91 0.85 0.15
N GLN A 286 -14.20 0.96 1.45
CA GLN A 286 -13.99 2.13 2.31
C GLN A 286 -14.97 3.28 2.07
N PRO A 287 -15.88 3.56 3.03
CA PRO A 287 -16.89 4.61 2.88
C PRO A 287 -16.33 6.03 2.78
N ALA A 288 -17.10 6.91 2.15
CA ALA A 288 -16.75 8.31 1.87
C ALA A 288 -16.31 9.12 3.11
N ASP A 289 -16.91 8.86 4.28
CA ASP A 289 -16.67 9.59 5.52
C ASP A 289 -15.49 9.03 6.34
N ARG A 290 -14.85 7.94 5.89
CA ARG A 290 -13.76 7.25 6.61
C ARG A 290 -12.51 7.06 5.77
N GLN A 291 -12.15 8.09 5.01
CA GLN A 291 -11.03 8.09 4.05
C GLN A 291 -9.68 8.44 4.73
N THR A 292 -9.38 7.83 5.87
CA THR A 292 -8.21 8.13 6.70
C THR A 292 -7.13 7.03 6.61
N ALA A 293 -5.88 7.38 6.92
CA ALA A 293 -4.76 6.44 6.90
C ALA A 293 -5.01 5.19 7.78
N GLY A 294 -5.50 5.38 9.02
CA GLY A 294 -5.83 4.31 9.95
C GLY A 294 -6.91 3.36 9.42
N VAL A 295 -7.97 3.88 8.80
CA VAL A 295 -9.05 3.07 8.23
C VAL A 295 -8.57 2.34 6.97
N THR A 296 -7.76 2.99 6.14
CA THR A 296 -7.13 2.34 4.98
C THR A 296 -6.29 1.14 5.42
N ALA A 297 -5.39 1.32 6.39
CA ALA A 297 -4.59 0.23 6.94
C ALA A 297 -5.45 -0.88 7.59
N TRP A 298 -6.58 -0.51 8.21
CA TRP A 298 -7.53 -1.47 8.75
C TRP A 298 -8.12 -2.37 7.64
N TYR A 299 -8.65 -1.77 6.56
CA TYR A 299 -9.20 -2.54 5.43
C TYR A 299 -8.14 -3.46 4.82
N LEU A 300 -6.92 -2.98 4.59
CA LEU A 300 -5.82 -3.79 4.05
C LEU A 300 -5.48 -4.97 4.97
N ALA A 301 -5.40 -4.73 6.28
CA ALA A 301 -5.19 -5.79 7.26
C ALA A 301 -6.33 -6.82 7.25
N ARG A 302 -7.59 -6.42 7.07
CA ARG A 302 -8.74 -7.33 6.99
C ARG A 302 -8.80 -8.08 5.66
N PHE A 303 -8.47 -7.43 4.54
CA PHE A 303 -8.40 -8.06 3.22
C PHE A 303 -7.35 -9.15 3.13
N ALA A 304 -6.18 -8.97 3.76
CA ALA A 304 -5.18 -10.02 3.88
C ALA A 304 -5.69 -11.27 4.62
N GLN A 305 -6.84 -11.20 5.30
CA GLN A 305 -7.40 -12.28 6.13
C GLN A 305 -8.73 -12.84 5.60
N SER A 306 -9.28 -12.26 4.54
CA SER A 306 -10.67 -12.49 4.11
C SER A 306 -10.82 -13.59 3.07
N GLY A 307 -9.76 -13.87 2.30
CA GLY A 307 -9.85 -14.76 1.13
C GLY A 307 -10.48 -14.11 -0.10
N TYR A 308 -10.69 -12.78 -0.10
CA TYR A 308 -10.94 -12.04 -1.35
C TYR A 308 -9.77 -12.25 -2.33
N THR A 309 -10.09 -12.35 -3.62
CA THR A 309 -9.07 -12.50 -4.67
C THR A 309 -8.44 -11.15 -5.03
N ASN A 310 -9.23 -10.09 -5.01
CA ASN A 310 -8.79 -8.71 -5.12
C ASN A 310 -9.81 -7.77 -4.46
N ALA A 311 -9.43 -6.51 -4.32
CA ALA A 311 -10.29 -5.45 -3.84
C ALA A 311 -9.85 -4.11 -4.42
N MET A 312 -10.80 -3.21 -4.68
CA MET A 312 -10.53 -1.91 -5.28
C MET A 312 -11.10 -0.80 -4.41
N ARG A 313 -10.25 0.17 -4.12
CA ARG A 313 -10.61 1.32 -3.33
C ARG A 313 -11.68 2.14 -4.02
N GLY A 314 -12.75 2.47 -3.28
CA GLY A 314 -13.87 3.28 -3.77
C GLY A 314 -13.46 4.70 -4.14
N ASN A 315 -14.18 5.32 -5.09
CA ASN A 315 -13.85 6.65 -5.61
C ASN A 315 -14.86 7.72 -5.18
N TRP A 316 -14.58 8.32 -4.03
CA TRP A 316 -15.43 9.37 -3.44
C TRP A 316 -15.02 10.81 -3.81
N VAL A 317 -13.92 10.98 -4.53
CA VAL A 317 -13.34 12.28 -4.91
C VAL A 317 -13.40 12.48 -6.42
N CYS A 318 -14.63 12.50 -6.94
CA CYS A 318 -14.89 12.53 -8.37
C CYS A 318 -14.20 13.68 -9.12
N CYS A 319 -14.04 13.48 -10.43
CA CYS A 319 -13.53 14.45 -11.42
C CYS A 319 -12.07 14.90 -11.27
N VAL A 320 -11.35 14.44 -10.25
CA VAL A 320 -9.94 14.80 -10.03
C VAL A 320 -9.04 13.63 -10.43
N THR A 321 -8.51 13.67 -11.65
CA THR A 321 -7.49 12.72 -12.12
C THR A 321 -6.15 13.44 -12.30
N PRO A 322 -5.01 12.85 -11.95
CA PRO A 322 -4.77 11.44 -11.57
C PRO A 322 -4.63 11.20 -10.04
N ASN A 323 -5.59 11.61 -9.20
CA ASN A 323 -5.39 11.60 -7.73
C ASN A 323 -5.43 10.20 -7.07
N LEU A 324 -5.58 9.12 -7.85
CA LEU A 324 -5.75 7.74 -7.35
C LEU A 324 -6.81 7.61 -6.25
N THR A 325 -8.05 8.03 -6.53
CA THR A 325 -9.16 7.93 -5.56
C THR A 325 -8.88 8.68 -4.24
N GLY A 326 -8.10 9.75 -4.33
CA GLY A 326 -7.81 10.64 -3.18
C GLY A 326 -6.59 10.26 -2.37
N VAL A 327 -5.82 9.23 -2.76
CA VAL A 327 -4.57 8.92 -2.06
C VAL A 327 -3.42 9.84 -2.48
N LEU A 328 -3.55 10.60 -3.57
CA LEU A 328 -2.67 11.71 -3.93
C LEU A 328 -3.37 13.06 -3.77
N THR A 329 -2.62 14.09 -3.37
CA THR A 329 -3.10 15.47 -3.25
C THR A 329 -2.21 16.44 -4.01
N GLN A 330 -2.75 17.59 -4.43
CA GLN A 330 -1.94 18.65 -5.03
C GLN A 330 -1.37 19.59 -3.96
N SER A 331 -0.07 19.82 -4.01
CA SER A 331 0.60 20.87 -3.23
C SER A 331 1.70 21.51 -4.09
N GLY A 332 1.72 22.85 -4.12
CA GLY A 332 2.68 23.60 -4.93
C GLY A 332 2.64 23.29 -6.44
N GLY A 333 1.48 22.89 -6.97
CA GLY A 333 1.34 22.50 -8.39
C GLY A 333 1.85 21.10 -8.73
N THR A 334 2.24 20.31 -7.72
CA THR A 334 2.73 18.93 -7.90
C THR A 334 1.86 17.93 -7.14
N TRP A 335 1.76 16.71 -7.66
CA TRP A 335 1.12 15.60 -6.96
C TRP A 335 2.03 15.08 -5.85
N GLN A 336 1.45 14.86 -4.67
CA GLN A 336 2.14 14.41 -3.47
C GLN A 336 1.34 13.29 -2.79
N PRO A 337 2.01 12.30 -2.16
CA PRO A 337 1.33 11.23 -1.45
C PRO A 337 0.63 11.75 -0.18
N THR A 338 -0.38 11.03 0.26
CA THR A 338 -1.09 11.24 1.54
C THR A 338 -0.78 10.09 2.51
N GLY A 339 -1.22 10.20 3.76
CA GLY A 339 -1.19 9.09 4.72
C GLY A 339 -1.85 7.81 4.19
N ASN A 340 -2.94 7.92 3.42
CA ASN A 340 -3.57 6.78 2.75
C ASN A 340 -2.64 6.10 1.74
N TRP A 341 -1.89 6.88 0.96
CA TRP A 341 -0.92 6.31 0.00
C TRP A 341 0.22 5.61 0.72
N TRP A 342 0.69 6.15 1.84
CA TRP A 342 1.74 5.51 2.63
C TRP A 342 1.27 4.24 3.36
N ALA A 343 -0.01 4.18 3.77
CA ALA A 343 -0.60 2.94 4.30
C ALA A 343 -0.62 1.81 3.26
N LEU A 344 -1.00 2.12 2.01
CA LEU A 344 -0.89 1.20 0.88
C LEU A 344 0.58 0.84 0.61
N ARG A 345 1.46 1.83 0.50
CA ARG A 345 2.88 1.59 0.22
C ARG A 345 3.53 0.63 1.22
N ASP A 346 3.32 0.84 2.52
CA ASP A 346 3.90 -0.01 3.55
C ASP A 346 3.22 -1.39 3.60
N TYR A 347 1.92 -1.48 3.27
CA TYR A 347 1.25 -2.77 3.07
C TYR A 347 1.80 -3.55 1.88
N ALA A 348 2.17 -2.89 0.78
CA ALA A 348 2.78 -3.53 -0.38
C ALA A 348 4.15 -4.19 -0.07
N ASP A 349 4.78 -3.85 1.06
CA ASP A 349 5.97 -4.55 1.54
C ASP A 349 5.68 -5.90 2.21
N MET A 350 4.40 -6.18 2.54
CA MET A 350 3.95 -7.49 2.98
C MET A 350 4.00 -8.48 1.81
N THR A 351 5.07 -9.26 1.77
CA THR A 351 5.45 -10.18 0.70
C THR A 351 5.75 -11.56 1.30
N GLY A 352 5.98 -12.57 0.47
CA GLY A 352 6.19 -13.94 0.95
C GLY A 352 4.90 -14.57 1.48
N THR A 353 4.89 -14.97 2.75
CA THR A 353 3.82 -15.78 3.36
C THR A 353 3.15 -15.02 4.50
N LEU A 354 1.82 -14.92 4.46
CA LEU A 354 1.02 -14.41 5.56
C LEU A 354 1.10 -15.35 6.76
N VAL A 355 1.11 -14.76 7.96
CA VAL A 355 1.13 -15.50 9.23
C VAL A 355 -0.14 -15.25 10.03
N ASP A 356 -0.37 -16.09 11.04
CA ASP A 356 -1.45 -15.90 11.98
C ASP A 356 -1.21 -14.64 12.81
N THR A 357 -2.27 -13.88 12.96
CA THR A 357 -2.33 -12.72 13.83
C THR A 357 -3.50 -12.88 14.79
N SER A 358 -3.51 -12.12 15.89
CA SER A 358 -4.74 -11.98 16.67
C SER A 358 -5.83 -11.44 15.74
N GLY A 359 -6.78 -12.28 15.34
CA GLY A 359 -7.95 -11.89 14.58
C GLY A 359 -8.71 -10.85 15.40
N GLN A 360 -8.67 -9.60 14.97
CA GLN A 360 -9.07 -8.49 15.83
C GLN A 360 -10.58 -8.43 15.95
N VAL A 361 -11.09 -8.75 17.15
CA VAL A 361 -12.51 -8.62 17.53
C VAL A 361 -12.82 -7.18 17.98
N GLY A 362 -11.88 -6.25 17.74
CA GLY A 362 -11.96 -4.83 18.08
C GLY A 362 -11.97 -3.94 16.83
N SER A 363 -11.86 -2.62 17.04
CA SER A 363 -11.79 -1.63 15.97
C SER A 363 -10.42 -1.57 15.28
N THR A 364 -9.36 -2.00 15.95
CA THR A 364 -8.03 -2.11 15.33
C THR A 364 -7.99 -3.38 14.47
N ALA A 365 -7.07 -3.47 13.50
CA ALA A 365 -6.77 -4.66 12.73
C ALA A 365 -5.26 -4.79 12.50
N ILE A 366 -4.76 -6.03 12.45
CA ILE A 366 -3.36 -6.35 12.16
C ILE A 366 -3.29 -7.54 11.23
N SER A 367 -2.47 -7.42 10.21
CA SER A 367 -2.01 -8.53 9.38
C SER A 367 -0.50 -8.46 9.27
N ALA A 368 0.13 -9.61 9.07
CA ALA A 368 1.58 -9.71 8.98
C ALA A 368 1.99 -10.82 8.00
N SER A 369 3.17 -10.65 7.44
CA SER A 369 3.81 -11.62 6.55
C SER A 369 5.29 -11.75 6.84
N GLU A 370 5.84 -12.94 6.58
CA GLU A 370 7.27 -13.19 6.56
C GLU A 370 7.77 -13.45 5.13
N ASP A 371 8.92 -12.89 4.81
CA ASP A 371 9.58 -13.05 3.52
C ASP A 371 11.08 -13.34 3.71
N PRO A 372 11.49 -14.62 3.67
CA PRO A 372 12.90 -14.98 3.76
C PRO A 372 13.72 -14.52 2.54
N ALA A 373 13.10 -14.30 1.38
CA ALA A 373 13.82 -13.83 0.18
C ALA A 373 14.20 -12.35 0.29
N ASN A 374 13.34 -11.55 0.93
CA ASN A 374 13.63 -10.15 1.28
C ASN A 374 14.22 -9.98 2.68
N THR A 375 14.45 -11.08 3.41
CA THR A 375 14.97 -11.10 4.78
C THR A 375 14.22 -10.14 5.71
N ARG A 376 12.88 -10.15 5.65
CA ARG A 376 12.05 -9.32 6.53
C ARG A 376 10.74 -9.99 6.94
N ALA A 377 10.18 -9.57 8.06
CA ALA A 377 8.74 -9.69 8.33
C ALA A 377 8.14 -8.29 8.45
N VAL A 378 6.90 -8.12 8.01
CA VAL A 378 6.19 -6.84 8.00
C VAL A 378 4.80 -7.05 8.58
N ALA A 379 4.36 -6.13 9.45
CA ALA A 379 2.99 -6.09 9.95
C ALA A 379 2.38 -4.70 9.73
N ILE A 380 1.17 -4.64 9.17
CA ILE A 380 0.39 -3.41 9.03
C ILE A 380 -0.69 -3.36 10.12
N ILE A 381 -0.89 -2.19 10.72
CA ILE A 381 -1.87 -1.94 11.79
C ILE A 381 -2.68 -0.69 11.45
N GLY A 382 -4.00 -0.78 11.59
CA GLY A 382 -4.92 0.35 11.44
C GLY A 382 -6.14 0.21 12.34
N ASP A 383 -6.90 1.28 12.54
CA ASP A 383 -8.13 1.28 13.35
C ASP A 383 -9.31 1.91 12.60
N ALA A 384 -10.45 1.23 12.59
CA ALA A 384 -11.66 1.61 11.87
C ALA A 384 -12.46 2.75 12.52
N ASN A 385 -12.28 2.99 13.82
CA ASN A 385 -13.01 3.98 14.62
C ASN A 385 -12.09 5.11 15.14
N GLY A 386 -10.79 4.96 14.94
CA GLY A 386 -9.74 5.72 15.56
C GLY A 386 -9.38 5.22 16.96
N ASN A 387 -8.09 5.27 17.29
CA ASN A 387 -7.54 4.78 18.55
C ASN A 387 -6.67 5.86 19.20
N SER A 388 -6.48 5.80 20.52
CA SER A 388 -5.65 6.76 21.24
C SER A 388 -4.87 6.07 22.35
N GLY A 389 -3.65 6.54 22.60
CA GLY A 389 -2.81 5.99 23.67
C GLY A 389 -1.87 4.88 23.19
N THR A 390 -1.47 4.03 24.12
CA THR A 390 -0.43 3.01 23.90
C THR A 390 -1.02 1.69 23.43
N ALA A 391 -0.41 1.09 22.43
CA ALA A 391 -0.65 -0.28 22.00
C ALA A 391 0.69 -1.04 21.96
N SER A 392 0.65 -2.34 21.70
CA SER A 392 1.84 -3.14 21.51
C SER A 392 1.57 -4.31 20.57
N VAL A 393 2.61 -4.75 19.86
CA VAL A 393 2.57 -5.97 19.04
C VAL A 393 3.58 -6.95 19.58
N THR A 394 3.12 -8.14 19.97
CA THR A 394 4.01 -9.24 20.35
C THR A 394 4.20 -10.17 19.17
N PHE A 395 5.44 -10.28 18.69
CA PHE A 395 5.85 -11.26 17.69
C PHE A 395 6.35 -12.51 18.41
N ASN A 396 5.66 -13.62 18.20
CA ASN A 396 5.98 -14.93 18.75
C ASN A 396 6.53 -15.86 17.67
N GLY A 397 7.15 -16.95 18.10
CA GLY A 397 7.58 -18.02 17.19
C GLY A 397 8.85 -17.67 16.42
N LEU A 398 9.71 -16.78 16.93
CA LEU A 398 10.96 -16.37 16.26
C LEU A 398 11.88 -17.55 15.93
N SER A 399 11.78 -18.67 16.66
CA SER A 399 12.54 -19.89 16.35
C SER A 399 12.19 -20.53 15.01
N SER A 400 11.01 -20.23 14.45
CA SER A 400 10.61 -20.69 13.11
C SER A 400 11.26 -19.88 11.98
N VAL A 401 11.76 -18.69 12.30
CA VAL A 401 12.40 -17.75 11.38
C VAL A 401 13.79 -17.36 11.87
N PRO A 402 14.72 -18.32 12.02
CA PRO A 402 16.05 -18.04 12.58
C PRO A 402 16.84 -17.02 11.74
N TRP A 403 16.51 -16.88 10.47
CA TRP A 403 17.08 -15.89 9.55
C TRP A 403 16.75 -14.43 9.93
N LEU A 404 15.72 -14.17 10.73
CA LEU A 404 15.43 -12.84 11.30
C LEU A 404 16.24 -12.53 12.55
N THR A 405 16.90 -13.52 13.14
CA THR A 405 17.57 -13.37 14.43
C THR A 405 19.08 -13.36 14.27
N ASN A 406 19.75 -12.48 15.01
CA ASN A 406 21.20 -12.49 15.17
C ASN A 406 21.53 -12.36 16.66
N ALA A 407 22.30 -13.32 17.20
CA ALA A 407 22.60 -13.44 18.63
C ALA A 407 21.35 -13.34 19.54
N GLY A 408 20.23 -13.93 19.10
CA GLY A 408 18.96 -13.89 19.83
C GLY A 408 18.24 -12.55 19.80
N SER A 409 18.66 -11.60 18.95
CA SER A 409 18.01 -10.29 18.77
C SER A 409 17.48 -10.12 17.36
N VAL A 410 16.51 -9.22 17.19
CA VAL A 410 15.87 -8.83 15.92
C VAL A 410 15.93 -7.31 15.79
N HIS A 411 16.20 -6.78 14.60
CA HIS A 411 16.09 -5.34 14.38
C HIS A 411 14.64 -4.96 14.10
N VAL A 412 14.15 -3.91 14.76
CA VAL A 412 12.76 -3.46 14.66
C VAL A 412 12.71 -2.01 14.23
N THR A 413 12.01 -1.76 13.13
CA THR A 413 11.62 -0.41 12.70
C THR A 413 10.11 -0.26 12.77
N VAL A 414 9.61 0.82 13.36
CA VAL A 414 8.17 1.16 13.37
C VAL A 414 7.97 2.46 12.63
N HIS A 415 7.21 2.38 11.54
CA HIS A 415 6.67 3.54 10.86
C HIS A 415 5.31 3.89 11.47
N ARG A 416 5.19 5.12 11.96
CA ARG A 416 3.91 5.78 12.19
C ARG A 416 3.52 6.51 10.91
N ILE A 417 2.29 6.33 10.47
CA ILE A 417 1.73 6.94 9.25
C ILE A 417 0.60 7.88 9.70
N PRO A 418 0.87 9.18 9.87
CA PRO A 418 -0.16 10.14 10.24
C PRO A 418 -1.22 10.28 9.15
N ASP A 419 -2.47 10.46 9.55
CA ASP A 419 -3.54 10.86 8.63
C ASP A 419 -3.34 12.32 8.18
N GLN A 420 -2.54 12.50 7.13
CA GLN A 420 -2.09 13.81 6.66
C GLN A 420 -2.04 13.86 5.12
N ALA A 421 -2.38 15.02 4.56
CA ALA A 421 -2.27 15.31 3.14
C ALA A 421 -1.72 16.73 2.91
N PRO A 422 -0.54 16.92 2.29
CA PRO A 422 0.41 15.88 1.85
C PRO A 422 1.22 15.28 3.01
N LEU A 423 1.72 14.06 2.82
CA LEU A 423 2.68 13.40 3.71
C LEU A 423 3.91 12.97 2.90
N ALA A 424 5.07 13.58 3.15
CA ALA A 424 6.27 13.31 2.37
C ALA A 424 6.86 11.91 2.62
N ALA A 425 6.80 11.42 3.86
CA ALA A 425 7.23 10.08 4.27
C ALA A 425 6.56 9.70 5.61
N PRO A 426 6.45 8.40 5.95
CA PRO A 426 6.11 7.95 7.29
C PRO A 426 7.12 8.45 8.32
N GLN A 427 6.71 8.53 9.58
CA GLN A 427 7.58 8.90 10.69
C GLN A 427 8.14 7.65 11.35
N THR A 428 9.45 7.46 11.33
CA THR A 428 10.10 6.40 12.12
C THR A 428 10.03 6.76 13.60
N VAL A 429 9.23 6.02 14.38
CA VAL A 429 9.01 6.27 15.81
C VAL A 429 9.70 5.24 16.71
N TYR A 430 10.23 4.18 16.12
CA TYR A 430 11.02 3.15 16.78
C TYR A 430 12.00 2.56 15.77
N ASP A 431 13.26 2.40 16.16
CA ASP A 431 14.33 1.90 15.30
C ASP A 431 15.50 1.41 16.17
N GLN A 432 15.46 0.12 16.54
CA GLN A 432 16.50 -0.48 17.38
C GLN A 432 16.44 -2.01 17.36
N ASN A 433 17.51 -2.65 17.84
CA ASN A 433 17.53 -4.08 18.09
C ASN A 433 16.77 -4.42 19.38
N LEU A 434 15.99 -5.50 19.34
CA LEU A 434 15.31 -6.09 20.49
C LEU A 434 15.80 -7.52 20.71
N SER A 435 16.27 -7.81 21.93
CA SER A 435 16.58 -9.17 22.34
C SER A 435 15.31 -9.96 22.59
N ALA A 436 15.22 -11.14 21.99
CA ALA A 436 14.11 -12.06 22.18
C ALA A 436 14.14 -12.66 23.59
N SER A 437 12.99 -12.71 24.24
CA SER A 437 12.77 -13.39 25.50
C SER A 437 11.72 -14.47 25.29
N GLY A 438 12.04 -15.73 25.65
CA GLY A 438 11.11 -16.85 25.46
C GLY A 438 10.70 -17.12 24.00
N GLY A 439 11.52 -16.70 23.02
CA GLY A 439 11.21 -16.84 21.60
C GLY A 439 10.29 -15.74 21.03
N SER A 440 10.10 -14.66 21.78
CA SER A 440 9.23 -13.55 21.40
C SER A 440 9.88 -12.18 21.64
N ILE A 441 9.38 -11.16 20.93
CA ILE A 441 9.66 -9.74 21.19
C ILE A 441 8.33 -8.98 21.28
N THR A 442 8.31 -7.90 22.05
CA THR A 442 7.14 -7.00 22.14
C THR A 442 7.55 -5.61 21.71
N VAL A 443 6.87 -5.09 20.69
CA VAL A 443 7.11 -3.80 20.07
C VAL A 443 6.06 -2.81 20.57
N PRO A 444 6.45 -1.70 21.24
CA PRO A 444 5.50 -0.68 21.69
C PRO A 444 5.05 0.21 20.52
N LEU A 445 3.77 0.60 20.55
CA LEU A 445 3.16 1.56 19.63
C LEU A 445 2.47 2.66 20.44
N THR A 446 2.49 3.90 19.93
CA THR A 446 1.77 5.01 20.56
C THR A 446 1.07 5.83 19.48
N PHE A 447 -0.27 5.85 19.53
CA PHE A 447 -1.10 6.71 18.69
C PHE A 447 -0.90 8.16 19.14
N GLN A 448 -0.42 9.01 18.23
CA GLN A 448 -0.32 10.47 18.48
C GLN A 448 -1.46 11.24 17.79
N GLY A 449 -2.08 10.63 16.78
CA GLY A 449 -3.33 11.03 16.16
C GLY A 449 -4.32 9.86 16.16
N THR A 450 -5.62 10.17 16.19
CA THR A 450 -6.66 9.14 16.30
C THR A 450 -6.72 8.21 15.09
N HIS A 451 -6.31 8.67 13.92
CA HIS A 451 -6.35 7.92 12.67
C HIS A 451 -4.96 7.58 12.14
N ASP A 452 -3.97 7.49 13.01
CA ASP A 452 -2.66 6.97 12.62
C ASP A 452 -2.77 5.51 12.18
N ALA A 453 -2.02 5.16 11.14
CA ALA A 453 -1.67 3.78 10.83
C ALA A 453 -0.24 3.48 11.29
N PHE A 454 0.10 2.20 11.40
CA PHE A 454 1.46 1.77 11.70
C PHE A 454 1.89 0.62 10.80
N ALA A 455 3.18 0.61 10.45
CA ALA A 455 3.85 -0.57 9.91
C ALA A 455 5.04 -0.93 10.80
N VAL A 456 5.19 -2.21 11.12
CA VAL A 456 6.29 -2.76 11.90
C VAL A 456 7.11 -3.67 11.00
N TYR A 457 8.39 -3.37 10.87
CA TYR A 457 9.36 -4.15 10.12
C TYR A 457 10.28 -4.87 11.08
N LEU A 458 10.41 -6.18 10.90
CA LEU A 458 11.43 -7.01 11.53
C LEU A 458 12.45 -7.38 10.47
N THR A 459 13.72 -7.11 10.74
CA THR A 459 14.85 -7.53 9.92
C THR A 459 15.91 -8.21 10.79
N PRO A 460 16.86 -8.95 10.20
CA PRO A 460 18.00 -9.47 10.95
C PRO A 460 18.60 -8.39 11.83
N ALA A 461 18.81 -8.66 13.12
CA ALA A 461 19.49 -7.72 13.98
C ALA A 461 20.82 -7.31 13.32
N SER A 462 20.89 -6.03 12.95
CA SER A 462 22.13 -5.47 12.45
C SER A 462 23.14 -5.58 13.58
N SER A 463 24.33 -6.04 13.27
CA SER A 463 25.49 -5.94 14.15
C SER A 463 25.94 -4.48 14.25
N GLY A 464 25.02 -3.56 14.49
CA GLY A 464 25.25 -2.13 14.57
C GLY A 464 25.92 -1.73 15.89
N ALA A 465 25.95 -0.41 16.14
CA ALA A 465 26.53 0.30 17.29
C ALA A 465 26.55 -0.47 18.63
N GLU A 466 25.44 -1.11 18.99
CA GLU A 466 25.23 -1.88 20.23
C GLU A 466 26.21 -3.06 20.41
N THR A 467 26.81 -3.53 19.31
CA THR A 467 27.78 -4.65 19.29
C THR A 467 29.20 -4.22 18.91
N PHE A 468 29.43 -2.94 18.59
CA PHE A 468 30.77 -2.44 18.37
C PHE A 468 31.48 -2.22 19.72
N PRO A 469 32.74 -2.63 19.89
CA PRO A 469 33.45 -2.45 21.17
C PRO A 469 33.52 -0.99 21.62
N ALA A 470 33.12 -0.72 22.86
CA ALA A 470 33.22 0.62 23.45
C ALA A 470 34.68 1.04 23.70
N GLY A 471 34.96 2.35 23.67
CA GLY A 471 36.30 2.91 23.86
C GLY A 471 37.05 3.16 22.55
N TYR A 472 38.32 3.55 22.68
CA TYR A 472 39.22 3.77 21.54
C TYR A 472 39.93 2.47 21.17
N HIS A 473 39.95 2.15 19.88
CA HIS A 473 40.57 0.96 19.33
C HIS A 473 41.34 1.27 18.05
N GLN A 474 42.29 0.41 17.71
CA GLN A 474 42.86 0.41 16.37
C GLN A 474 41.92 -0.34 15.41
N LEU A 475 41.70 0.23 14.22
CA LEU A 475 40.97 -0.42 13.13
C LEU A 475 41.97 -0.98 12.12
N VAL A 476 42.23 -2.28 12.21
CA VAL A 476 43.26 -2.99 11.42
C VAL A 476 42.62 -3.58 10.16
N VAL A 477 43.04 -3.11 8.99
CA VAL A 477 42.57 -3.59 7.70
C VAL A 477 42.87 -5.08 7.55
N ALA A 478 41.84 -5.89 7.33
CA ALA A 478 41.91 -7.35 7.40
C ALA A 478 42.81 -7.97 6.32
N ASN A 479 42.92 -7.36 5.14
CA ASN A 479 43.67 -7.94 4.02
C ASN A 479 45.18 -7.63 4.04
N ASN A 480 45.65 -6.65 4.83
CA ASN A 480 47.05 -6.20 4.78
C ASN A 480 47.67 -5.86 6.15
N ASN A 481 46.89 -5.88 7.24
CA ASN A 481 47.32 -5.61 8.61
C ASN A 481 47.85 -4.18 8.88
N LEU A 482 47.54 -3.22 8.01
CA LEU A 482 47.75 -1.79 8.28
C LEU A 482 46.56 -1.23 9.08
N CYS A 483 46.75 -0.11 9.76
CA CYS A 483 45.73 0.54 10.58
C CYS A 483 45.15 1.76 9.87
N LEU A 484 43.86 2.02 10.07
CA LEU A 484 43.26 3.32 9.80
C LEU A 484 44.05 4.41 10.54
N ASP A 485 44.32 5.52 9.87
CA ASP A 485 45.19 6.59 10.35
C ASP A 485 44.66 7.96 9.92
N VAL A 486 44.83 8.98 10.78
CA VAL A 486 44.66 10.38 10.39
C VAL A 486 46.00 10.91 9.88
N TYR A 487 46.07 11.17 8.57
CA TYR A 487 47.31 11.51 7.89
C TYR A 487 48.11 12.61 8.59
N GLY A 488 49.38 12.28 8.91
CA GLY A 488 50.31 13.19 9.57
C GLY A 488 49.92 13.58 11.01
N ALA A 489 49.04 12.81 11.66
CA ALA A 489 48.46 13.09 12.97
C ALA A 489 47.77 14.47 13.07
N SER A 490 47.30 15.00 11.93
CA SER A 490 46.71 16.32 11.81
C SER A 490 45.47 16.48 12.71
N SER A 491 45.27 17.68 13.26
CA SER A 491 44.04 18.07 13.96
C SER A 491 43.11 18.94 13.10
N SER A 492 43.46 19.18 11.84
CA SER A 492 42.70 20.03 10.93
C SER A 492 41.59 19.26 10.21
N ALA A 493 40.42 19.89 10.11
CA ALA A 493 39.32 19.41 9.28
C ALA A 493 39.76 19.29 7.81
N GLY A 494 39.30 18.24 7.14
CA GLY A 494 39.68 17.90 5.78
C GLY A 494 41.02 17.16 5.64
N ALA A 495 41.72 16.84 6.73
CA ALA A 495 42.88 15.94 6.63
C ALA A 495 42.43 14.56 6.16
N ALA A 496 43.21 13.94 5.29
CA ALA A 496 42.93 12.62 4.74
C ALA A 496 42.91 11.55 5.84
N ILE A 497 42.03 10.57 5.67
CA ILE A 497 42.11 9.30 6.40
C ILE A 497 42.83 8.31 5.48
N ASP A 498 43.96 7.80 5.95
CA ASP A 498 44.81 6.86 5.22
C ASP A 498 45.00 5.57 6.00
N GLN A 499 45.77 4.64 5.43
CA GLN A 499 46.27 3.48 6.17
C GLN A 499 47.76 3.63 6.46
N TRP A 500 48.18 3.23 7.66
CA TRP A 500 49.58 3.29 8.06
C TRP A 500 50.00 2.07 8.88
N THR A 501 51.30 1.87 9.04
CA THR A 501 51.82 0.82 9.91
C THR A 501 51.29 1.05 11.34
N CYS A 502 50.62 0.04 11.89
CA CYS A 502 50.06 0.09 13.23
C CYS A 502 51.15 0.38 14.28
N ASN A 503 51.06 1.51 14.96
CA ASN A 503 52.04 1.99 15.94
C ASN A 503 51.41 2.42 17.28
N GLY A 504 50.08 2.42 17.38
CA GLY A 504 49.34 2.67 18.62
C GLY A 504 49.23 4.14 19.03
N GLN A 505 49.69 5.07 18.19
CA GLN A 505 49.53 6.51 18.44
C GLN A 505 48.06 6.94 18.34
N SER A 506 47.72 8.07 18.96
CA SER A 506 46.34 8.56 19.07
C SER A 506 45.66 8.86 17.73
N ASN A 507 46.41 9.10 16.66
CA ASN A 507 45.87 9.27 15.30
C ASN A 507 45.46 7.93 14.63
N GLN A 508 45.74 6.79 15.26
CA GLN A 508 45.29 5.45 14.85
C GLN A 508 44.26 4.86 15.82
N GLN A 509 43.73 5.68 16.72
CA GLN A 509 42.80 5.26 17.76
C GLN A 509 41.44 5.89 17.48
N PHE A 510 40.43 5.05 17.25
CA PHE A 510 39.09 5.49 16.89
C PHE A 510 38.07 4.93 17.87
N GLN A 511 37.13 5.77 18.29
CA GLN A 511 35.97 5.35 19.05
C GLN A 511 34.73 5.45 18.17
N PHE A 512 33.87 4.45 18.24
CA PHE A 512 32.53 4.54 17.67
C PHE A 512 31.59 5.25 18.65
N VAL A 513 30.96 6.34 18.21
CA VAL A 513 29.98 7.10 19.00
C VAL A 513 28.59 6.86 18.41
N PRO A 514 27.71 6.08 19.09
CA PRO A 514 26.40 5.73 18.55
C PRO A 514 25.50 6.94 18.26
N ALA A 515 24.74 6.85 17.17
CA ALA A 515 23.65 7.75 16.79
C ALA A 515 22.35 6.94 16.59
N SER A 516 21.47 7.32 15.66
CA SER A 516 20.19 6.64 15.39
C SER A 516 20.29 5.61 14.25
N GLY A 517 19.44 4.57 14.31
CA GLY A 517 19.32 3.54 13.26
C GLY A 517 20.54 2.60 13.14
N GLY A 518 21.26 2.38 14.24
CA GLY A 518 22.49 1.57 14.27
C GLY A 518 23.73 2.27 13.72
N TYR A 519 23.58 3.45 13.12
CA TYR A 519 24.68 4.30 12.64
C TYR A 519 25.34 5.06 13.80
N GLY A 520 26.55 5.55 13.56
CA GLY A 520 27.30 6.39 14.51
C GLY A 520 28.54 7.00 13.86
N GLU A 521 29.24 7.80 14.63
CA GLU A 521 30.45 8.51 14.21
C GLU A 521 31.69 7.65 14.53
N LEU A 522 32.70 7.68 13.66
CA LEU A 522 34.03 7.11 13.92
C LEU A 522 34.99 8.24 14.31
N ARG A 523 35.18 8.44 15.61
CA ARG A 523 35.91 9.60 16.15
C ARG A 523 37.37 9.29 16.45
N ALA A 524 38.28 10.05 15.85
CA ALA A 524 39.72 9.95 16.10
C ALA A 524 40.13 10.51 17.47
N GLN A 525 41.03 9.83 18.19
CA GLN A 525 41.46 10.24 19.53
C GLN A 525 42.33 11.50 19.53
N ASN A 526 43.19 11.68 18.52
CA ASN A 526 44.13 12.80 18.46
C ASN A 526 43.44 14.17 18.23
N SER A 527 42.39 14.20 17.42
CA SER A 527 41.74 15.45 16.97
C SER A 527 40.34 15.62 17.54
N GLY A 528 39.69 14.53 17.97
CA GLY A 528 38.27 14.52 18.31
C GLY A 528 37.34 14.71 17.10
N GLN A 529 37.86 14.59 15.89
CA GLN A 529 37.11 14.70 14.63
C GLN A 529 36.66 13.33 14.13
N ASP A 530 35.65 13.32 13.26
CA ASP A 530 35.02 12.10 12.78
C ASP A 530 35.43 11.79 11.34
N VAL A 531 35.60 10.50 11.04
CA VAL A 531 35.80 9.98 9.69
C VAL A 531 34.54 10.26 8.87
N ALA A 532 34.68 10.92 7.73
CA ALA A 532 33.58 11.32 6.88
C ALA A 532 33.95 11.31 5.40
N VAL A 533 32.94 11.19 4.55
CA VAL A 533 33.08 11.36 3.09
C VAL A 533 33.08 12.86 2.76
N ALA A 534 34.14 13.34 2.12
CA ALA A 534 34.28 14.74 1.74
C ALA A 534 33.16 15.19 0.79
N GLY A 535 32.60 16.37 1.03
CA GLY A 535 31.56 16.97 0.18
C GLY A 535 30.25 16.17 0.11
N SER A 536 30.04 15.18 0.99
CA SER A 536 28.90 14.23 0.91
C SER A 536 28.80 13.50 -0.43
N SER A 537 29.95 13.22 -1.06
CA SER A 537 30.04 12.43 -2.28
C SER A 537 29.33 11.07 -2.13
N THR A 538 28.69 10.61 -3.20
CA THR A 538 28.14 9.24 -3.32
C THR A 538 28.84 8.43 -4.40
N THR A 539 29.96 8.94 -4.92
CA THR A 539 30.72 8.31 -6.01
C THR A 539 31.67 7.26 -5.43
N ALA A 540 31.56 6.02 -5.90
CA ALA A 540 32.50 4.96 -5.55
C ALA A 540 33.88 5.21 -6.18
N GLY A 541 34.97 4.83 -5.51
CA GLY A 541 36.30 4.83 -6.12
C GLY A 541 37.03 6.17 -6.11
N THR A 542 36.54 7.14 -5.35
CA THR A 542 37.19 8.46 -5.21
C THR A 542 37.84 8.53 -3.84
N PRO A 543 39.18 8.69 -3.73
CA PRO A 543 39.85 8.89 -2.45
C PRO A 543 39.43 10.20 -1.79
N ASP A 544 38.32 10.16 -1.05
CA ASP A 544 37.64 11.33 -0.48
C ASP A 544 37.28 11.14 0.99
N ILE A 545 37.82 10.12 1.66
CA ILE A 545 37.64 9.95 3.10
C ILE A 545 38.60 10.88 3.85
N VAL A 546 38.02 11.70 4.73
CA VAL A 546 38.69 12.76 5.49
C VAL A 546 38.17 12.80 6.93
N GLN A 547 38.85 13.49 7.83
CA GLN A 547 38.27 13.87 9.12
C GLN A 547 37.51 15.21 9.03
N GLN A 548 36.40 15.34 9.75
CA GLN A 548 35.60 16.56 9.87
C GLN A 548 35.16 16.82 11.32
N PRO A 549 34.80 18.06 11.70
CA PRO A 549 34.22 18.33 13.01
C PRO A 549 33.01 17.41 13.27
N PRO A 550 32.83 16.93 14.51
CA PRO A 550 31.74 16.00 14.80
C PRO A 550 30.35 16.55 14.50
N GLY A 551 29.44 15.66 14.12
CA GLY A 551 28.06 16.02 13.80
C GLY A 551 27.27 14.91 13.12
N THR A 552 25.95 15.01 13.20
CA THR A 552 25.01 13.99 12.74
C THR A 552 24.71 14.02 11.23
N ALA A 553 25.59 14.64 10.43
CA ALA A 553 25.43 14.68 8.98
C ALA A 553 25.65 13.28 8.38
N ALA A 554 24.78 12.87 7.46
CA ALA A 554 24.75 11.49 6.96
C ALA A 554 26.07 11.02 6.33
N ASN A 555 26.90 11.93 5.81
CA ASN A 555 28.19 11.61 5.21
C ASN A 555 29.29 11.23 6.23
N GLY A 556 29.10 11.54 7.52
CA GLY A 556 29.98 11.15 8.64
C GLY A 556 29.41 10.02 9.51
N LEU A 557 28.23 9.49 9.15
CA LEU A 557 27.57 8.42 9.89
C LEU A 557 27.81 7.07 9.23
N TRP A 558 28.31 6.12 10.01
CA TRP A 558 28.69 4.78 9.58
C TRP A 558 27.92 3.72 10.35
N LEU A 559 27.45 2.70 9.64
CA LEU A 559 26.88 1.49 10.21
C LEU A 559 27.98 0.42 10.29
N PRO A 560 28.42 0.02 11.49
CA PRO A 560 29.31 -1.12 11.63
C PRO A 560 28.54 -2.40 11.26
N VAL A 561 29.15 -3.25 10.45
CA VAL A 561 28.61 -4.53 9.98
C VAL A 561 29.66 -5.60 10.31
N ARG A 562 29.39 -6.38 11.35
CA ARG A 562 30.26 -7.45 11.85
C ARG A 562 30.22 -8.64 10.91
N GLN A 563 31.40 -9.05 10.47
CA GLN A 563 31.60 -10.20 9.60
C GLN A 563 31.70 -11.51 10.39
N PRO A 564 31.56 -12.68 9.73
CA PRO A 564 31.68 -13.99 10.39
C PRO A 564 33.03 -14.26 11.05
N ASP A 565 34.12 -13.66 10.54
CA ASP A 565 35.48 -13.77 11.10
C ASP A 565 35.72 -12.82 12.29
N GLY A 566 34.74 -11.98 12.63
CA GLY A 566 34.80 -11.01 13.72
C GLY A 566 35.36 -9.64 13.34
N SER A 567 35.72 -9.41 12.07
CA SER A 567 36.04 -8.08 11.56
C SER A 567 34.76 -7.26 11.33
N TYR A 568 34.88 -5.96 11.05
CA TYR A 568 33.75 -5.07 10.77
C TYR A 568 33.95 -4.34 9.44
N ALA A 569 32.92 -4.29 8.60
CA ALA A 569 32.79 -3.29 7.55
C ALA A 569 32.04 -2.06 8.08
N PHE A 570 32.22 -0.91 7.45
CA PHE A 570 31.52 0.33 7.84
C PHE A 570 30.78 0.89 6.63
N GLN A 571 29.45 0.82 6.64
CA GLN A 571 28.60 1.34 5.56
C GLN A 571 28.19 2.80 5.83
N ASN A 572 28.43 3.70 4.89
CA ASN A 572 28.08 5.11 5.01
C ASN A 572 26.57 5.32 4.87
N ARG A 573 25.98 6.14 5.75
CA ARG A 573 24.54 6.43 5.75
C ARG A 573 24.07 7.20 4.53
N ASN A 574 24.90 8.09 3.98
CA ASN A 574 24.53 8.95 2.86
C ASN A 574 24.57 8.20 1.52
N SER A 575 25.62 7.41 1.29
CA SER A 575 25.84 6.73 0.00
C SER A 575 25.40 5.27 -0.04
N GLY A 576 25.31 4.60 1.11
CA GLY A 576 25.16 3.15 1.19
C GLY A 576 26.42 2.35 0.79
N LEU A 577 27.54 3.03 0.51
CA LEU A 577 28.83 2.42 0.18
C LEU A 577 29.65 2.16 1.43
N CYS A 578 30.64 1.26 1.35
CA CYS A 578 31.47 0.87 2.48
C CYS A 578 32.83 1.58 2.44
N LEU A 579 33.35 1.91 3.63
CA LEU A 579 34.71 2.39 3.83
C LEU A 579 35.71 1.39 3.22
N ASP A 580 36.56 1.85 2.30
CA ASP A 580 37.41 0.99 1.47
C ASP A 580 38.83 1.55 1.41
N VAL A 581 39.84 0.68 1.45
CA VAL A 581 41.21 1.07 1.11
C VAL A 581 41.34 1.12 -0.41
N TYR A 582 41.47 2.34 -0.95
CA TYR A 582 41.49 2.62 -2.38
C TYR A 582 42.34 1.63 -3.18
N GLY A 583 41.71 1.03 -4.18
CA GLY A 583 42.35 0.08 -5.10
C GLY A 583 42.84 -1.22 -4.44
N ALA A 584 42.39 -1.52 -3.22
CA ALA A 584 42.93 -2.58 -2.36
C ALA A 584 44.45 -2.50 -2.17
N GLY A 585 45.00 -1.28 -2.18
CA GLY A 585 46.43 -1.04 -2.01
C GLY A 585 46.96 -1.50 -0.65
N SER A 586 48.25 -1.81 -0.59
CA SER A 586 48.95 -2.22 0.65
C SER A 586 50.09 -1.28 1.04
N THR A 587 50.12 -0.08 0.46
CA THR A 587 51.13 0.95 0.74
C THR A 587 50.68 1.82 1.91
N ALA A 588 51.57 2.06 2.86
CA ALA A 588 51.37 3.06 3.91
C ALA A 588 51.24 4.45 3.29
N GLY A 589 50.30 5.26 3.78
CA GLY A 589 49.95 6.57 3.23
C GLY A 589 48.85 6.53 2.17
N GLN A 590 48.32 5.34 1.84
CA GLN A 590 47.22 5.22 0.88
C GLN A 590 45.93 5.75 1.53
N GLN A 591 45.38 6.82 0.95
CA GLN A 591 44.09 7.36 1.37
C GLN A 591 42.96 6.37 1.07
N LEU A 592 41.97 6.34 1.96
CA LEU A 592 40.76 5.55 1.80
C LEU A 592 39.74 6.25 0.89
N ASP A 593 38.87 5.44 0.31
CA ASP A 593 37.70 5.83 -0.45
C ASP A 593 36.44 5.14 0.11
N GLN A 594 35.35 5.21 -0.64
CA GLN A 594 34.18 4.37 -0.46
C GLN A 594 33.93 3.54 -1.72
N TRP A 595 33.48 2.30 -1.56
CA TRP A 595 33.19 1.40 -2.67
C TRP A 595 31.95 0.55 -2.38
N GLN A 596 31.40 -0.11 -3.40
CA GLN A 596 30.30 -1.06 -3.20
C GLN A 596 30.68 -2.09 -2.12
N CYS A 597 29.79 -2.26 -1.14
CA CYS A 597 30.00 -3.18 -0.02
C CYS A 597 30.17 -4.62 -0.53
N LYS A 598 31.30 -5.25 -0.17
CA LYS A 598 31.67 -6.60 -0.64
C LYS A 598 30.94 -7.72 0.10
N ASN A 599 30.45 -7.45 1.31
CA ASN A 599 29.69 -8.39 2.15
C ASN A 599 30.37 -9.77 2.30
N ALA A 600 31.71 -9.76 2.40
CA ALA A 600 32.53 -10.95 2.60
C ALA A 600 33.71 -10.58 3.54
N PRO A 601 34.13 -11.48 4.44
CA PRO A 601 35.24 -11.21 5.36
C PRO A 601 36.61 -11.16 4.67
N GLY A 602 37.60 -10.56 5.34
CA GLY A 602 39.00 -10.57 4.92
C GLY A 602 39.34 -9.65 3.76
N THR A 603 38.47 -8.71 3.39
CA THR A 603 38.68 -7.79 2.29
C THR A 603 39.39 -6.50 2.75
N ASN A 604 39.67 -5.60 1.79
CA ASN A 604 40.17 -4.25 2.05
C ASN A 604 39.08 -3.28 2.58
N GLN A 605 37.87 -3.77 2.87
CA GLN A 605 36.76 -3.03 3.50
C GLN A 605 36.50 -3.48 4.94
N ASP A 606 37.23 -4.49 5.41
CA ASP A 606 37.00 -5.12 6.69
C ASP A 606 38.11 -4.74 7.67
N PHE A 607 37.72 -4.42 8.90
CA PHE A 607 38.62 -3.92 9.93
C PHE A 607 38.48 -4.76 11.20
N PHE A 608 39.57 -5.36 11.66
CA PHE A 608 39.63 -5.94 12.99
C PHE A 608 39.78 -4.82 14.03
N VAL A 609 39.05 -4.96 15.14
CA VAL A 609 39.15 -4.06 16.29
C VAL A 609 40.21 -4.63 17.23
N ARG A 610 41.27 -3.85 17.50
CA ARG A 610 42.41 -4.26 18.33
C ARG A 610 42.69 -3.27 19.46
#